data_AF-A0A9P6IQ56-F1
#
_entry.id   AF-A0A9P6IQ56-F1
#
_cell.length_a   1.000
_cell.length_b   1.000
_cell.length_c   1.000
_cell.angle_alpha   90.00
_cell.angle_beta   90.00
_cell.angle_gamma   90.00
#
_symmetry.space_group_name_H-M   'P 1'
#
loop_
_entity.id
_entity.type
_entity.pdbx_description
1 polymer ?
#
loop_
_entity_poly.entity_id
_entity_poly.type
_entity_poly.pdbx_seq_one_letter_code
_entity_poly.pdbx_strand_id
1 'polypeptide(L)'
;MYSDPGTNIFQHVADELLDLPRTHTWLPDMALNAAVASYEARAHSRNGTGVVPERIPNQPPTHPLQDYVGVYSHPVYGDASITLEKSQDGKETLALEVISFRSTLEPYHFDVFTAQLEDVTTNMKTIATFHTAAENRVDSFVINISLPAEFKRKD
;
A
#
# COMPACT_ATOMS: atom_id res chain seq x y z
N MET A 1 42.12 19.85 -2.12
CA MET A 1 41.56 18.64 -2.77
C MET A 1 40.34 18.23 -2.00
N TYR A 2 39.17 18.38 -2.61
CA TYR A 2 37.87 18.10 -1.99
C TYR A 2 37.66 16.59 -2.01
N SER A 3 37.55 15.96 -0.83
CA SER A 3 37.19 14.54 -0.74
C SER A 3 35.67 14.44 -0.80
N ASP A 4 35.17 13.67 -1.76
CA ASP A 4 33.76 13.35 -1.95
C ASP A 4 33.24 12.56 -0.74
N PRO A 5 32.16 13.01 -0.07
CA PRO A 5 31.64 12.41 1.16
C PRO A 5 31.13 10.96 1.00
N GLY A 6 31.10 10.41 -0.22
CA GLY A 6 30.77 9.00 -0.47
C GLY A 6 31.95 8.02 -0.49
N THR A 7 33.19 8.48 -0.32
CA THR A 7 34.37 7.62 -0.52
C THR A 7 34.65 6.77 0.73
N ASN A 8 34.25 5.50 0.71
CA ASN A 8 34.68 4.53 1.72
C ASN A 8 36.19 4.27 1.55
N ILE A 9 36.98 4.89 2.42
CA ILE A 9 38.45 4.98 2.37
C ILE A 9 39.10 3.58 2.31
N PHE A 10 38.46 2.56 2.89
CA PHE A 10 39.00 1.20 2.92
C PHE A 10 39.04 0.51 1.54
N GLN A 11 38.02 0.72 0.71
CA GLN A 11 37.99 0.14 -0.65
C GLN A 11 38.97 0.84 -1.58
N HIS A 12 39.18 2.14 -1.35
CA HIS A 12 40.15 2.94 -2.11
C HIS A 12 41.59 2.43 -1.96
N VAL A 13 42.01 2.12 -0.73
CA VAL A 13 43.36 1.61 -0.46
C VAL A 13 43.57 0.22 -1.06
N ALA A 14 42.55 -0.64 -1.04
CA ALA A 14 42.65 -1.99 -1.60
C ALA A 14 42.75 -1.98 -3.14
N ASP A 15 41.96 -1.14 -3.81
CA ASP A 15 41.96 -1.04 -5.28
C ASP A 15 43.29 -0.45 -5.80
N GLU A 16 43.89 0.50 -5.08
CA GLU A 16 45.20 1.07 -5.40
C GLU A 16 46.35 0.08 -5.14
N LEU A 17 46.29 -0.69 -4.04
CA LEU A 17 47.31 -1.69 -3.71
C LEU A 17 47.34 -2.87 -4.70
N LEU A 18 46.21 -3.16 -5.34
CA LEU A 18 46.01 -4.30 -6.24
C LEU A 18 45.96 -3.91 -7.73
N ASP A 19 46.19 -2.63 -8.06
CA ASP A 19 46.14 -2.04 -9.41
C ASP A 19 44.86 -2.42 -10.19
N LEU A 20 43.73 -2.49 -9.47
CA LEU A 20 42.44 -2.87 -10.05
C LEU A 20 41.80 -1.69 -10.79
N PRO A 21 41.05 -1.93 -11.88
CA PRO A 21 40.26 -0.88 -12.52
C PRO A 21 39.26 -0.33 -11.51
N ARG A 22 39.23 1.00 -11.34
CA ARG A 22 38.34 1.70 -10.39
C ARG A 22 36.92 1.14 -10.49
N THR A 23 36.51 0.43 -9.46
CA THR A 23 35.21 -0.25 -9.48
C THR A 23 34.11 0.78 -9.35
N HIS A 24 33.24 0.86 -10.36
CA HIS A 24 32.00 1.63 -10.34
C HIS A 24 31.29 1.39 -9.01
N THR A 25 31.06 2.47 -8.26
CA THR A 25 30.54 2.39 -6.90
C THR A 25 29.04 2.11 -6.97
N TRP A 26 28.70 0.82 -7.00
CA TRP A 26 27.32 0.32 -6.99
C TRP A 26 26.51 0.81 -5.78
N LEU A 27 27.17 1.26 -4.70
CA LEU A 27 26.54 1.78 -3.48
C LEU A 27 25.87 3.16 -3.70
N PRO A 28 26.57 4.21 -4.19
CA PRO A 28 25.97 5.44 -4.68
C PRO A 28 24.89 5.22 -5.74
N ASP A 29 25.13 4.33 -6.71
CA ASP A 29 24.14 4.03 -7.75
C ASP A 29 22.89 3.38 -7.15
N MET A 30 23.04 2.45 -6.19
CA MET A 30 21.91 1.85 -5.47
C MET A 30 21.18 2.86 -4.59
N ALA A 31 21.89 3.75 -3.89
CA ALA A 31 21.28 4.79 -3.07
C ALA A 31 20.52 5.80 -3.94
N LEU A 32 21.08 6.17 -5.09
CA LEU A 32 20.44 7.05 -6.06
C LEU A 32 19.23 6.38 -6.70
N ASN A 33 19.36 5.12 -7.14
CA ASN A 33 18.25 4.35 -7.71
C ASN A 33 17.13 4.11 -6.70
N ALA A 34 17.46 3.85 -5.43
CA ALA A 34 16.48 3.71 -4.35
C ALA A 34 15.77 5.04 -4.07
N ALA A 35 16.50 6.16 -4.10
CA ALA A 35 15.90 7.48 -3.98
C ALA A 35 14.95 7.75 -5.17
N VAL A 36 15.39 7.54 -6.41
CA VAL A 36 14.57 7.69 -7.63
C VAL A 36 13.31 6.81 -7.54
N ALA A 37 13.45 5.53 -7.22
CA ALA A 37 12.32 4.61 -7.04
C ALA A 37 11.34 5.11 -5.96
N SER A 38 11.84 5.67 -4.85
CA SER A 38 10.97 6.24 -3.81
C SER A 38 10.23 7.51 -4.25
N TYR A 39 10.86 8.35 -5.09
CA TYR A 39 10.23 9.53 -5.68
C TYR A 39 9.18 9.15 -6.71
N GLU A 40 9.48 8.18 -7.57
CA GLU A 40 8.54 7.63 -8.57
C GLU A 40 7.36 6.94 -7.88
N ALA A 41 7.60 6.10 -6.87
CA ALA A 41 6.53 5.47 -6.08
C ALA A 41 5.62 6.52 -5.41
N ARG A 42 6.18 7.60 -4.86
CA ARG A 42 5.40 8.73 -4.30
C ARG A 42 4.66 9.52 -5.37
N ALA A 43 5.25 9.72 -6.54
CA ALA A 43 4.60 10.38 -7.67
C ALA A 43 3.44 9.54 -8.23
N HIS A 44 3.61 8.22 -8.33
CA HIS A 44 2.56 7.28 -8.73
C HIS A 44 1.43 7.19 -7.69
N SER A 45 1.76 7.26 -6.40
CA SER A 45 0.78 7.32 -5.31
C SER A 45 -0.03 8.62 -5.32
N ARG A 46 0.61 9.76 -5.62
CA ARG A 46 -0.05 11.07 -5.75
C ARG A 46 -0.91 11.19 -7.01
N ASN A 47 -0.46 10.60 -8.11
CA ASN A 47 -1.16 10.67 -9.39
C ASN A 47 -2.19 9.53 -9.58
N GLY A 48 -2.44 8.69 -8.57
CA GLY A 48 -3.38 7.57 -8.65
C GLY A 48 -2.97 6.46 -9.63
N THR A 49 -1.71 6.42 -10.05
CA THR A 49 -1.13 5.43 -10.98
C THR A 49 -0.35 4.32 -10.27
N GLY A 50 -0.41 4.27 -8.94
CA GLY A 50 0.06 3.11 -8.18
C GLY A 50 -0.96 1.98 -8.26
N VAL A 51 -0.80 1.07 -9.22
CA VAL A 51 -1.48 -0.26 -9.27
C VAL A 51 -3.00 -0.19 -9.08
N VAL A 52 -3.66 0.84 -9.62
CA VAL A 52 -5.12 0.95 -9.63
C VAL A 52 -5.60 0.60 -11.04
N PRO A 53 -6.31 -0.53 -11.25
CA PRO A 53 -6.88 -0.89 -12.54
C PRO A 53 -7.81 0.22 -13.05
N GLU A 54 -7.91 0.38 -14.37
CA GLU A 54 -8.77 1.39 -14.98
C GLU A 54 -10.23 1.24 -14.49
N ARG A 55 -10.81 2.34 -13.99
CA ARG A 55 -12.16 2.33 -13.40
C ARG A 55 -13.22 2.10 -14.48
N ILE A 56 -14.12 1.15 -14.25
CA ILE A 56 -15.38 1.08 -14.98
C ILE A 56 -16.40 2.00 -14.27
N PRO A 57 -16.88 3.07 -14.92
CA PRO A 57 -17.81 4.00 -14.28
C PRO A 57 -19.17 3.36 -13.99
N ASN A 58 -19.83 3.80 -12.92
CA ASN A 58 -21.21 3.45 -12.54
C ASN A 58 -21.46 1.96 -12.26
N GLN A 59 -20.45 1.23 -11.78
CA GLN A 59 -20.63 -0.15 -11.32
C GLN A 59 -20.83 -0.17 -9.79
N PRO A 60 -22.03 -0.51 -9.29
CA PRO A 60 -22.24 -0.66 -7.86
C PRO A 60 -21.47 -1.87 -7.31
N PRO A 61 -21.25 -1.92 -5.98
CA PRO A 61 -20.75 -3.13 -5.34
C PRO A 61 -21.65 -4.33 -5.61
N THR A 62 -21.06 -5.52 -5.67
CA THR A 62 -21.81 -6.76 -5.96
C THR A 62 -22.73 -7.13 -4.80
N HIS A 63 -22.36 -6.76 -3.58
CA HIS A 63 -23.15 -6.98 -2.37
C HIS A 63 -23.63 -5.65 -1.75
N PRO A 64 -24.72 -5.65 -0.97
CA PRO A 64 -25.04 -4.57 -0.04
C PRO A 64 -23.84 -4.22 0.86
N LEU A 65 -23.65 -2.93 1.19
CA LEU A 65 -22.54 -2.48 2.05
C LEU A 65 -22.49 -3.24 3.39
N GLN A 66 -23.67 -3.60 3.93
CA GLN A 66 -23.79 -4.36 5.17
C GLN A 66 -23.07 -5.73 5.12
N ASP A 67 -22.94 -6.35 3.96
CA ASP A 67 -22.40 -7.71 3.84
C ASP A 67 -20.87 -7.75 3.98
N TYR A 68 -20.21 -6.61 3.73
CA TYR A 68 -18.77 -6.43 3.95
C TYR A 68 -18.42 -6.14 5.42
N VAL A 69 -19.40 -5.77 6.26
CA VAL A 69 -19.20 -5.47 7.68
C VAL A 69 -18.77 -6.72 8.43
N GLY A 70 -17.70 -6.60 9.21
CA GLY A 70 -17.15 -7.72 9.97
C GLY A 70 -15.73 -7.48 10.43
N VAL A 71 -15.21 -8.48 11.15
CA VAL A 71 -13.81 -8.52 11.57
C VAL A 71 -13.09 -9.51 10.68
N TYR A 72 -11.94 -9.11 10.15
CA TYR A 72 -11.09 -9.93 9.31
C TYR A 72 -9.71 -10.02 9.96
N SER A 73 -9.06 -11.18 9.90
CA SER A 73 -7.80 -11.44 10.60
C SER A 73 -6.67 -11.71 9.61
N HIS A 74 -5.49 -11.19 9.93
CA HIS A 74 -4.24 -11.48 9.23
C HIS A 74 -3.15 -11.87 10.24
N PRO A 75 -2.36 -12.94 10.01
CA PRO A 75 -1.39 -13.46 10.99
C PRO A 75 -0.35 -12.43 11.47
N VAL A 76 0.04 -11.50 10.60
CA VAL A 76 1.07 -10.47 10.89
C VAL A 76 0.47 -9.13 11.30
N TYR A 77 -0.67 -8.74 10.72
CA TYR A 77 -1.21 -7.39 10.87
C TYR A 77 -2.33 -7.33 11.93
N GLY A 78 -2.76 -8.49 12.43
CA GLY A 78 -3.84 -8.61 13.40
C GLY A 78 -5.21 -8.50 12.74
N ASP A 79 -6.17 -8.05 13.54
CA ASP A 79 -7.56 -7.93 13.13
C ASP A 79 -7.80 -6.56 12.47
N ALA A 80 -8.48 -6.58 11.33
CA ALA A 80 -9.03 -5.43 10.63
C ALA A 80 -10.55 -5.43 10.80
N SER A 81 -11.11 -4.27 11.15
CA SER A 81 -12.56 -4.09 11.32
C SER A 81 -13.12 -3.30 10.15
N ILE A 82 -14.18 -3.81 9.55
CA ILE A 82 -15.00 -3.09 8.57
C ILE A 82 -16.33 -2.75 9.24
N THR A 83 -16.64 -1.47 9.36
CA THR A 83 -17.87 -0.96 9.97
C THR A 83 -18.67 -0.12 8.99
N LEU A 84 -19.99 -0.03 9.22
CA LEU A 84 -20.86 0.87 8.48
C LEU A 84 -20.96 2.19 9.26
N GLU A 85 -20.60 3.29 8.62
CA GLU A 85 -20.69 4.64 9.17
C GLU A 85 -21.59 5.52 8.30
N LYS A 86 -22.08 6.62 8.88
CA LYS A 86 -22.78 7.65 8.12
C LYS A 86 -21.84 8.79 7.82
N SER A 87 -21.69 9.12 6.55
CA SER A 87 -20.97 10.32 6.11
C SER A 87 -21.72 11.58 6.55
N GLN A 88 -21.05 12.73 6.47
CA GLN A 88 -21.63 14.04 6.78
C GLN A 88 -22.88 14.34 5.92
N ASP A 89 -22.94 13.80 4.70
CA ASP A 89 -24.07 13.93 3.78
C ASP A 89 -25.20 12.92 4.06
N GLY A 90 -25.10 12.14 5.14
CA GLY A 90 -26.10 11.15 5.55
C GLY A 90 -26.09 9.85 4.76
N LYS A 91 -25.08 9.63 3.90
CA LYS A 91 -24.93 8.38 3.13
C LYS A 91 -24.19 7.33 3.95
N GLU A 92 -24.57 6.07 3.79
CA GLU A 92 -23.84 4.96 4.38
C GLU A 92 -22.53 4.74 3.63
N THR A 93 -21.44 4.61 4.39
CA THR A 93 -20.08 4.41 3.91
C THR A 93 -19.41 3.34 4.75
N LEU A 94 -18.50 2.58 4.16
CA LEU A 94 -17.69 1.63 4.91
C LEU A 94 -16.49 2.34 5.51
N ALA A 95 -16.14 1.99 6.76
CA ALA A 95 -14.92 2.42 7.41
C ALA A 95 -14.05 1.18 7.71
N LEU A 96 -12.77 1.29 7.39
CA LEU A 96 -11.73 0.31 7.67
C LEU A 96 -10.88 0.82 8.83
N GLU A 97 -10.71 -0.03 9.85
CA GLU A 97 -9.75 0.16 10.93
C GLU A 97 -8.79 -1.03 10.93
N VAL A 98 -7.49 -0.77 10.77
CA VAL A 98 -6.46 -1.81 10.75
C VAL A 98 -5.16 -1.26 11.34
N ILE A 99 -4.61 -1.95 12.34
CA ILE A 99 -3.42 -1.51 13.09
C ILE A 99 -3.65 -0.11 13.70
N SER A 100 -2.98 0.94 13.18
CA SER A 100 -3.12 2.33 13.57
C SER A 100 -3.81 3.18 12.50
N PHE A 101 -4.19 2.58 11.36
CA PHE A 101 -4.83 3.28 10.26
C PHE A 101 -6.34 3.20 10.37
N ARG A 102 -6.98 4.35 10.13
CA ARG A 102 -8.42 4.43 9.89
C ARG A 102 -8.66 5.04 8.53
N SER A 103 -9.63 4.51 7.80
CA SER A 103 -9.93 4.96 6.45
C SER A 103 -11.40 4.78 6.08
N THR A 104 -11.97 5.77 5.41
CA THR A 104 -13.24 5.60 4.71
C THR A 104 -13.00 4.87 3.39
N LEU A 105 -13.76 3.80 3.16
CA LEU A 105 -13.73 3.02 1.92
C LEU A 105 -14.74 3.59 0.92
N GLU A 106 -14.23 4.14 -0.17
CA GLU A 106 -15.06 4.68 -1.25
C GLU A 106 -15.26 3.62 -2.35
N PRO A 107 -16.51 3.38 -2.81
CA PRO A 107 -16.77 2.43 -3.90
C PRO A 107 -16.05 2.83 -5.18
N TYR A 108 -15.24 1.91 -5.72
CA TYR A 108 -14.50 2.13 -6.96
C TYR A 108 -15.22 1.49 -8.15
N HIS A 109 -15.28 0.15 -8.18
CA HIS A 109 -16.09 -0.68 -9.07
C HIS A 109 -16.25 -2.09 -8.49
N PHE A 110 -17.44 -2.70 -8.57
CA PHE A 110 -17.71 -4.03 -7.99
C PHE A 110 -17.26 -4.11 -6.51
N ASP A 111 -16.63 -5.21 -6.13
CA ASP A 111 -16.08 -5.47 -4.79
C ASP A 111 -14.73 -4.77 -4.53
N VAL A 112 -14.43 -3.70 -5.27
CA VAL A 112 -13.19 -2.92 -5.16
C VAL A 112 -13.48 -1.54 -4.58
N PHE A 113 -12.76 -1.17 -3.53
CA PHE A 113 -12.89 0.09 -2.82
C PHE A 113 -11.55 0.81 -2.73
N THR A 114 -11.55 2.13 -2.82
CA THR A 114 -10.37 2.92 -2.53
C THR A 114 -10.31 3.24 -1.04
N ALA A 115 -9.14 3.06 -0.44
CA ALA A 115 -8.85 3.40 0.94
C ALA A 115 -7.77 4.47 0.98
N GLN A 116 -7.98 5.49 1.81
CA GLN A 116 -6.97 6.47 2.18
C GLN A 116 -6.45 6.15 3.58
N LEU A 117 -5.35 5.40 3.67
CA LEU A 117 -4.72 5.04 4.95
C LEU A 117 -3.97 6.27 5.47
N GLU A 118 -4.44 6.81 6.58
CA GLU A 118 -3.87 7.99 7.23
C GLU A 118 -3.48 7.67 8.68
N ASP A 119 -2.24 8.03 9.03
CA ASP A 119 -1.70 8.06 10.39
C ASP A 119 -0.85 9.35 10.52
N VAL A 120 -0.37 9.66 11.73
CA VAL A 120 0.33 10.91 12.09
C VAL A 120 1.50 11.24 11.16
N THR A 121 2.14 10.24 10.55
CA THR A 121 3.34 10.41 9.71
C THR A 121 3.14 10.08 8.24
N THR A 122 2.05 9.41 7.87
CA THR A 122 1.90 8.78 6.55
C THR A 122 0.47 8.92 6.05
N ASN A 123 0.36 9.32 4.78
CA ASN A 123 -0.89 9.38 4.05
C ASN A 123 -0.69 8.62 2.72
N MET A 124 -1.42 7.52 2.54
CA MET A 124 -1.30 6.65 1.38
C MET A 124 -2.67 6.25 0.85
N LYS A 125 -2.86 6.44 -0.46
CA LYS A 125 -4.03 5.92 -1.17
C LYS A 125 -3.75 4.50 -1.67
N THR A 126 -4.65 3.58 -1.39
CA THR A 126 -4.56 2.16 -1.76
C THR A 126 -5.93 1.63 -2.17
N ILE A 127 -5.97 0.36 -2.59
CA ILE A 127 -7.19 -0.36 -2.94
C ILE A 127 -7.39 -1.52 -1.98
N ALA A 128 -8.62 -1.67 -1.51
CA ALA A 128 -9.13 -2.87 -0.89
C ALA A 128 -9.99 -3.64 -1.90
N THR A 129 -9.65 -4.91 -2.15
CA THR A 129 -10.42 -5.81 -3.01
C THR A 129 -11.02 -6.90 -2.16
N PHE A 130 -12.35 -7.01 -2.16
CA PHE A 130 -13.07 -8.07 -1.43
C PHE A 130 -13.24 -9.30 -2.33
N HIS A 131 -13.19 -10.48 -1.69
CA HIS A 131 -13.41 -11.76 -2.33
C HIS A 131 -14.64 -12.44 -1.74
N THR A 132 -15.46 -12.99 -2.63
CA THR A 132 -16.69 -13.70 -2.29
C THR A 132 -16.45 -15.21 -2.37
N ALA A 133 -16.83 -15.95 -1.33
CA ALA A 133 -16.77 -17.42 -1.31
C ALA A 133 -17.94 -18.06 -2.07
N ALA A 134 -17.91 -19.39 -2.23
CA ALA A 134 -18.91 -20.16 -2.97
C ALA A 134 -20.36 -20.00 -2.46
N GLU A 135 -20.54 -19.56 -1.22
CA GLU A 135 -21.86 -19.30 -0.62
C GLU A 135 -22.40 -17.89 -0.89
N ASN A 136 -21.79 -17.15 -1.82
CA ASN A 136 -22.13 -15.75 -2.11
C ASN A 136 -22.00 -14.83 -0.88
N ARG A 137 -21.07 -15.15 0.02
CA ARG A 137 -20.73 -14.34 1.20
C ARG A 137 -19.31 -13.80 1.06
N VAL A 138 -19.09 -12.56 1.50
CA VAL A 138 -17.76 -11.95 1.57
C VAL A 138 -16.92 -12.72 2.57
N ASP A 139 -15.78 -13.24 2.12
CA ASP A 139 -14.91 -14.17 2.87
C ASP A 139 -13.54 -13.58 3.20
N SER A 140 -12.97 -12.80 2.30
CA SER A 140 -11.68 -12.14 2.55
C SER A 140 -11.59 -10.80 1.84
N PHE A 141 -10.59 -10.01 2.21
CA PHE A 141 -10.17 -8.87 1.41
C PHE A 141 -8.65 -8.74 1.35
N VAL A 142 -8.17 -8.18 0.26
CA VAL A 142 -6.75 -7.88 0.05
C VAL A 142 -6.55 -6.38 0.03
N ILE A 143 -5.56 -5.89 0.79
CA ILE A 143 -5.14 -4.48 0.79
C ILE A 143 -3.61 -4.38 0.73
N ASN A 144 -3.11 -3.37 0.02
CA ASN A 144 -1.68 -3.05 0.00
C ASN A 144 -1.36 -2.03 1.08
N ILE A 145 -0.71 -2.46 2.17
CA ILE A 145 -0.18 -1.58 3.23
C ILE A 145 1.32 -1.39 3.05
N SER A 146 2.06 -2.49 2.96
CA SER A 146 3.49 -2.51 2.61
C SER A 146 3.75 -3.53 1.52
N LEU A 147 3.09 -4.68 1.62
CA LEU A 147 2.92 -5.70 0.59
C LEU A 147 1.42 -6.05 0.52
N PRO A 148 0.98 -6.76 -0.53
CA PRO A 148 -0.38 -7.32 -0.57
C PRO A 148 -0.63 -8.22 0.64
N ALA A 149 -1.66 -7.90 1.41
CA ALA A 149 -2.04 -8.60 2.63
C ALA A 149 -3.49 -9.07 2.53
N GLU A 150 -3.72 -10.37 2.71
CA GLU A 150 -5.06 -10.97 2.65
C GLU A 150 -5.62 -11.19 4.07
N PHE A 151 -6.68 -10.46 4.39
CA PHE A 151 -7.40 -10.57 5.66
C PHE A 151 -8.60 -11.50 5.47
N LYS A 152 -8.67 -12.57 6.26
CA LYS A 152 -9.77 -13.54 6.21
C LYS A 152 -10.84 -13.22 7.23
N ARG A 153 -12.11 -13.26 6.84
CA ARG A 153 -13.23 -13.00 7.74
C ARG A 153 -13.19 -13.97 8.90
N LYS A 154 -13.41 -13.44 10.10
CA LYS A 154 -13.53 -14.21 11.33
C LYS A 154 -14.99 -14.64 11.44
N ASP A 155 -15.21 -15.95 11.59
CA ASP A 155 -16.53 -16.54 11.82
C ASP A 155 -17.16 -16.07 13.14
#